data_AF-A0A4Q2V5D1-F1
#
_entry.id   AF-A0A4Q2V5D1-F1
#
_cell.length_a   1.000
_cell.length_b   1.000
_cell.length_c   1.000
_cell.angle_alpha   90.00
_cell.angle_beta   90.00
_cell.angle_gamma   90.00
#
_symmetry.space_group_name_H-M   'P 1'
#
loop_
_entity.id
_entity.type
_entity.pdbx_description
1 polymer ?
#
loop_
_entity_poly.entity_id
_entity_poly.type
_entity_poly.pdbx_seq_one_letter_code
_entity_poly.pdbx_strand_id
1 'polypeptide(L)'
;MMTYVHGKPATLTKANLEYLAHHIFLPNKLPGGDDSSAKDEILMVNFVLDTLVRFMGECTSEDETAIKACVAMIRGLQISKSAEGSLSANDTQEVLRHLSPQAPVALLHVAAQNGGVLVRKTITSAIFETFELSPANKAVMTTQGRLVRQFPANATEIPSLDFEDETFLSVFTKTLEKMSYQTVQETVHKARKAEQEHDEDRETVEPWIVTDLLPSMLRGVGKQVTVPGICKNTREEVMWSNRKLPWRRSPVWFLIRVGLQLTMTRLARKDKDPYKEFMVFLMAQVLDVAVKQGAKSDILHTMSTKLSRRLCKLKYRSNGRWLQSIQQIVSEASKCLARRWDRIRKREEKLLKLNDLQKPEMEDSLHFSLLKMEEFLTSIPERGKHIEFPNFIPISHVRPLDGNNLPTYRAGDETYLPFRLAMIESWVAASLDTWLKSHIEEENLCGDLKRLAQSYHSEASRWYFSRPEGASRMLLTIGELWVAADKAAIHALPMLRCYEHEVPTEV
;
A
#
# COMPACT_ATOMS: atom_id res chain seq x y z
N MET A 1 1.94 -34.00 28.41
CA MET A 1 0.53 -34.37 28.20
C MET A 1 -0.33 -33.46 29.09
N MET A 2 -0.70 -32.27 28.59
CA MET A 2 -1.67 -31.38 29.24
C MET A 2 -2.91 -31.34 28.35
N THR A 3 -4.00 -31.82 28.92
CA THR A 3 -5.29 -32.02 28.30
C THR A 3 -5.99 -30.68 28.08
N TYR A 4 -6.48 -30.49 26.86
CA TYR A 4 -7.42 -29.44 26.48
C TYR A 4 -8.70 -29.57 27.33
N VAL A 5 -8.99 -28.55 28.14
CA VAL A 5 -10.29 -28.37 28.80
C VAL A 5 -10.79 -26.97 28.48
N HIS A 6 -11.88 -26.92 27.69
CA HIS A 6 -12.80 -25.79 27.48
C HIS A 6 -12.31 -24.37 27.82
N GLY A 7 -11.54 -23.75 26.92
CA GLY A 7 -11.32 -22.31 26.93
C GLY A 7 -12.43 -21.60 26.15
N LYS A 8 -13.41 -20.99 26.84
CA LYS A 8 -14.05 -19.79 26.27
C LYS A 8 -12.90 -18.83 25.92
N PRO A 9 -12.81 -18.27 24.70
CA PRO A 9 -11.79 -17.28 24.40
C PRO A 9 -11.91 -16.21 25.46
N ALA A 10 -10.81 -15.94 26.20
CA ALA A 10 -10.77 -14.89 27.20
C ALA A 10 -11.44 -13.66 26.59
N THR A 11 -12.49 -13.15 27.25
CA THR A 11 -13.38 -12.15 26.64
C THR A 11 -12.55 -10.93 26.26
N LEU A 12 -12.18 -10.83 24.98
CA LEU A 12 -11.39 -9.74 24.44
C LEU A 12 -12.08 -8.44 24.83
N THR A 13 -11.36 -7.51 25.46
CA THR A 13 -11.95 -6.20 25.76
C THR A 13 -12.12 -5.42 24.45
N LYS A 14 -12.87 -4.32 24.48
CA LYS A 14 -12.98 -3.42 23.31
C LYS A 14 -11.62 -2.85 22.90
N ALA A 15 -10.77 -2.49 23.88
CA ALA A 15 -9.43 -1.98 23.62
C ALA A 15 -8.54 -3.04 22.94
N ASN A 16 -8.60 -4.28 23.42
CA ASN A 16 -7.89 -5.41 22.82
C ASN A 16 -8.29 -5.61 21.34
N LEU A 17 -9.59 -5.49 21.05
CA LEU A 17 -10.09 -5.58 19.68
C LEU A 17 -9.64 -4.40 18.81
N GLU A 18 -9.62 -3.19 19.35
CA GLU A 18 -9.13 -1.99 18.65
C GLU A 18 -7.64 -2.15 18.28
N TYR A 19 -6.80 -2.63 19.21
CA TYR A 19 -5.40 -2.93 18.94
C TYR A 19 -5.25 -3.95 17.78
N LEU A 20 -5.95 -5.09 17.85
CA LEU A 20 -5.94 -6.07 16.75
C LEU A 20 -6.42 -5.47 15.42
N ALA A 21 -7.45 -4.62 15.45
CA ALA A 21 -7.97 -3.94 14.27
C ALA A 21 -6.92 -3.00 13.66
N HIS A 22 -6.27 -2.15 14.46
CA HIS A 22 -5.24 -1.23 14.00
C HIS A 22 -4.10 -1.96 13.30
N HIS A 23 -3.59 -3.03 13.92
CA HIS A 23 -2.39 -3.71 13.46
C HIS A 23 -2.66 -4.73 12.34
N ILE A 24 -3.77 -5.47 12.37
CA ILE A 24 -4.09 -6.49 11.35
C ILE A 24 -4.75 -5.84 10.14
N PHE A 25 -5.75 -4.98 10.36
CA PHE A 25 -6.54 -4.40 9.28
C PHE A 25 -6.03 -3.06 8.79
N LEU A 26 -5.38 -2.24 9.62
CA LEU A 26 -4.95 -0.89 9.26
C LEU A 26 -6.12 -0.02 8.75
N PRO A 27 -7.13 0.29 9.59
CA PRO A 27 -8.31 1.07 9.20
C PRO A 27 -7.95 2.52 8.85
N ASN A 28 -8.91 3.27 8.30
CA ASN A 28 -8.65 4.65 7.84
C ASN A 28 -8.31 5.61 8.98
N LYS A 29 -8.85 5.37 10.19
CA LYS A 29 -8.51 6.12 11.40
C LYS A 29 -7.60 5.27 12.28
N LEU A 30 -6.34 5.66 12.35
CA LEU A 30 -5.32 5.05 13.20
C LEU A 30 -5.09 5.90 14.46
N PRO A 31 -4.50 5.33 15.52
CA PRO A 31 -4.10 6.10 16.69
C PRO A 31 -3.14 7.23 16.33
N GLY A 32 -3.21 8.34 17.07
CA GLY A 32 -2.32 9.49 16.92
C GLY A 32 -1.02 9.37 17.73
N GLY A 33 -0.79 8.25 18.40
CA GLY A 33 0.41 7.96 19.17
C GLY A 33 0.48 6.48 19.50
N ASP A 34 1.63 6.06 20.01
CA ASP A 34 1.92 4.67 20.34
C ASP A 34 0.78 4.03 21.17
N ASP A 35 0.31 2.88 20.67
CA ASP A 35 -0.71 2.04 21.30
C ASP A 35 -0.16 0.66 21.66
N SER A 36 1.16 0.50 21.65
CA SER A 36 1.83 -0.74 21.98
C SER A 36 2.06 -0.89 23.49
N SER A 37 1.90 -2.12 23.96
CA SER A 37 2.34 -2.55 25.29
C SER A 37 2.71 -4.02 25.25
N ALA A 38 3.54 -4.49 26.20
CA ALA A 38 3.88 -5.90 26.31
C ALA A 38 2.64 -6.81 26.40
N LYS A 39 1.59 -6.33 27.09
CA LYS A 39 0.31 -7.04 27.21
C LYS A 39 -0.41 -7.16 25.87
N ASP A 40 -0.43 -6.10 25.08
CA ASP A 40 -1.06 -6.09 23.75
C ASP A 40 -0.29 -6.94 22.74
N GLU A 41 1.04 -6.96 22.82
CA GLU A 41 1.87 -7.86 22.03
C GLU A 41 1.62 -9.33 22.38
N ILE A 42 1.60 -9.68 23.68
CA ILE A 42 1.28 -11.04 24.15
C ILE A 42 -0.13 -11.44 23.70
N LEU A 43 -1.10 -10.53 23.82
CA LEU A 43 -2.46 -10.74 23.33
C LEU A 43 -2.47 -11.11 21.85
N MET A 44 -1.70 -10.40 21.01
CA MET A 44 -1.62 -10.69 19.58
C MET A 44 -1.01 -12.06 19.29
N VAL A 45 0.08 -12.41 19.98
CA VAL A 45 0.71 -13.73 19.86
C VAL A 45 -0.30 -14.84 20.24
N ASN A 46 -1.00 -14.68 21.36
CA ASN A 46 -2.01 -15.63 21.83
C ASN A 46 -3.16 -15.77 20.82
N PHE A 47 -3.69 -14.65 20.32
CA PHE A 47 -4.78 -14.66 19.35
C PHE A 47 -4.37 -15.39 18.06
N VAL A 48 -3.15 -15.15 17.57
CA VAL A 48 -2.61 -15.84 16.39
C VAL A 48 -2.43 -17.34 16.66
N LEU A 49 -1.90 -17.71 17.84
CA LEU A 49 -1.72 -19.10 18.23
C LEU A 49 -3.03 -19.87 18.27
N ASP A 50 -4.03 -19.33 18.98
CA ASP A 50 -5.37 -19.93 19.08
C ASP A 50 -6.01 -20.07 17.70
N THR A 51 -5.83 -19.06 16.85
CA THR A 51 -6.36 -19.07 15.49
C THR A 51 -5.65 -20.10 14.60
N LEU A 52 -4.33 -20.29 14.74
CA LEU A 52 -3.58 -21.33 14.02
C LEU A 52 -4.04 -22.73 14.44
N VAL A 53 -4.22 -22.97 15.73
CA VAL A 53 -4.73 -24.25 16.25
C VAL A 53 -6.11 -24.54 15.66
N ARG A 54 -7.00 -23.55 15.65
CA ARG A 54 -8.32 -23.69 15.04
C ARG A 54 -8.23 -23.94 13.54
N PHE A 55 -7.40 -23.19 12.83
CA PHE A 55 -7.18 -23.33 11.40
C PHE A 55 -6.68 -24.74 11.05
N MET A 56 -5.75 -25.30 11.84
CA MET A 56 -5.26 -26.66 11.71
C MET A 56 -6.39 -27.70 11.76
N GLY A 57 -7.39 -27.51 12.63
CA GLY A 57 -8.56 -28.39 12.69
C GLY A 57 -9.57 -28.22 11.54
N GLU A 58 -9.49 -27.12 10.79
CA GLU A 58 -10.41 -26.78 9.70
C GLU A 58 -9.79 -26.94 8.28
N CYS A 59 -8.49 -27.24 8.21
CA CYS A 59 -7.71 -27.46 6.99
C CYS A 59 -7.66 -28.93 6.54
N THR A 60 -7.17 -29.15 5.32
CA THR A 60 -6.85 -30.47 4.77
C THR A 60 -5.55 -31.02 5.37
N SER A 61 -5.41 -32.35 5.44
CA SER A 61 -4.23 -33.04 6.00
C SER A 61 -2.91 -32.72 5.27
N GLU A 62 -2.96 -32.29 4.01
CA GLU A 62 -1.78 -32.04 3.18
C GLU A 62 -0.90 -30.86 3.67
N ASP A 63 -1.50 -29.86 4.33
CA ASP A 63 -0.78 -28.68 4.86
C ASP A 63 -0.48 -28.80 6.36
N GLU A 64 -0.84 -29.94 6.96
CA GLU A 64 -0.81 -30.14 8.41
C GLU A 64 0.60 -30.00 8.99
N THR A 65 1.63 -30.48 8.27
CA THR A 65 3.04 -30.36 8.71
C THR A 65 3.49 -28.90 8.81
N ALA A 66 3.20 -28.09 7.79
CA ALA A 66 3.58 -26.68 7.78
C ALA A 66 2.82 -25.88 8.85
N ILE A 67 1.52 -26.18 9.04
CA ILE A 67 0.70 -25.53 10.07
C ILE A 67 1.16 -25.95 11.46
N LYS A 68 1.46 -27.23 11.71
CA LYS A 68 2.02 -27.72 12.99
C LYS A 68 3.34 -27.04 13.33
N ALA A 69 4.24 -26.92 12.36
CA ALA A 69 5.49 -26.19 12.56
C ALA A 69 5.25 -24.72 12.92
N CYS A 70 4.26 -24.07 12.29
CA CYS A 70 3.87 -22.69 12.65
C CYS A 70 3.26 -22.59 14.04
N VAL A 71 2.40 -23.53 14.46
CA VAL A 71 1.84 -23.60 15.82
C VAL A 71 2.97 -23.71 16.84
N ALA A 72 3.93 -24.60 16.61
CA ALA A 72 5.08 -24.78 17.49
C ALA A 72 5.95 -23.51 17.55
N MET A 73 6.23 -22.90 16.39
CA MET A 73 7.00 -21.66 16.29
C MET A 73 6.36 -20.49 17.05
N ILE A 74 5.05 -20.26 16.88
CA ILE A 74 4.34 -19.18 17.58
C ILE A 74 4.21 -19.47 19.08
N ARG A 75 4.05 -20.73 19.48
CA ARG A 75 4.13 -21.14 20.89
C ARG A 75 5.53 -20.89 21.47
N GLY A 76 6.59 -21.16 20.70
CA GLY A 76 7.96 -20.82 21.09
C GLY A 76 8.15 -19.31 21.29
N LEU A 77 7.63 -18.49 20.38
CA LEU A 77 7.61 -17.02 20.54
C LEU A 77 6.88 -16.59 21.81
N GLN A 78 5.73 -17.21 22.12
CA GLN A 78 4.97 -16.96 23.35
C GLN A 78 5.78 -17.31 24.61
N ILE A 79 6.43 -18.47 24.64
CA ILE A 79 7.23 -18.95 25.77
C ILE A 79 8.47 -18.08 25.99
N SER A 80 9.17 -17.72 24.91
CA SER A 80 10.41 -16.94 24.98
C SER A 80 10.24 -15.51 25.49
N LYS A 81 9.00 -14.98 25.53
CA LYS A 81 8.69 -13.60 25.91
C LYS A 81 8.35 -13.49 27.40
N SER A 82 9.01 -12.55 28.09
CA SER A 82 8.67 -12.17 29.46
C SER A 82 7.41 -11.30 29.53
N ALA A 83 6.93 -11.04 30.75
CA ALA A 83 5.78 -10.16 30.99
C ALA A 83 6.02 -8.70 30.53
N GLU A 84 7.29 -8.29 30.50
CA GLU A 84 7.77 -6.98 30.06
C GLU A 84 7.98 -6.92 28.53
N GLY A 85 7.84 -8.05 27.82
CA GLY A 85 7.91 -8.12 26.36
C GLY A 85 9.32 -8.38 25.80
N SER A 86 10.34 -8.44 26.66
CA SER A 86 11.72 -8.85 26.34
C SER A 86 11.84 -10.38 26.25
N LEU A 87 12.98 -10.86 25.75
CA LEU A 87 13.31 -12.29 25.76
C LEU A 87 13.73 -12.73 27.16
N SER A 88 13.33 -13.92 27.58
CA SER A 88 13.86 -14.64 28.76
C SER A 88 14.95 -15.60 28.31
N ALA A 89 16.17 -15.49 28.84
CA ALA A 89 17.28 -16.35 28.41
C ALA A 89 17.00 -17.84 28.64
N ASN A 90 16.42 -18.17 29.81
CA ASN A 90 16.10 -19.55 30.17
C ASN A 90 15.00 -20.12 29.25
N ASP A 91 13.90 -19.39 29.08
CA ASP A 91 12.79 -19.85 28.25
C ASP A 91 13.17 -19.91 26.76
N THR A 92 13.99 -18.96 26.30
CA THR A 92 14.55 -18.99 24.94
C THR A 92 15.46 -20.19 24.75
N GLN A 93 16.28 -20.53 25.74
CA GLN A 93 17.16 -21.69 25.68
C GLN A 93 16.35 -22.99 25.60
N GLU A 94 15.30 -23.11 26.41
CA GLU A 94 14.36 -24.22 26.33
C GLU A 94 13.70 -24.33 24.96
N VAL A 95 13.22 -23.22 24.39
CA VAL A 95 12.62 -23.20 23.03
C VAL A 95 13.62 -23.69 21.98
N LEU A 96 14.89 -23.27 22.05
CA LEU A 96 15.92 -23.68 21.09
C LEU A 96 16.33 -25.15 21.25
N ARG A 97 16.44 -25.66 22.48
CA ARG A 97 16.72 -27.09 22.76
C ARG A 97 15.64 -28.01 22.20
N HIS A 98 14.37 -27.59 22.26
CA HIS A 98 13.22 -28.38 21.82
C HIS A 98 12.97 -28.34 20.30
N LEU A 99 13.82 -27.66 19.52
CA LEU A 99 13.72 -27.71 18.06
C LEU A 99 13.94 -29.14 17.56
N SER A 100 13.01 -29.60 16.73
CA SER A 100 12.94 -30.97 16.23
C SER A 100 12.51 -30.99 14.75
N PRO A 101 12.65 -32.12 14.02
CA PRO A 101 12.21 -32.19 12.63
C PRO A 101 10.73 -31.83 12.41
N GLN A 102 9.87 -32.06 13.41
CA GLN A 102 8.43 -31.74 13.36
C GLN A 102 8.13 -30.29 13.80
N ALA A 103 9.04 -29.66 14.55
CA ALA A 103 8.97 -28.28 14.98
C ALA A 103 10.34 -27.60 14.78
N PRO A 104 10.79 -27.39 13.53
CA PRO A 104 12.18 -27.04 13.26
C PRO A 104 12.48 -25.55 13.38
N VAL A 105 11.49 -24.71 13.73
CA VAL A 105 11.63 -23.25 13.66
C VAL A 105 11.29 -22.58 15.00
N ALA A 106 12.20 -21.72 15.49
CA ALA A 106 11.97 -20.75 16.54
C ALA A 106 11.94 -19.34 15.96
N LEU A 107 11.11 -18.48 16.56
CA LEU A 107 10.95 -17.08 16.16
C LEU A 107 11.11 -16.20 17.39
N LEU A 108 12.09 -15.29 17.38
CA LEU A 108 12.51 -14.51 18.53
C LEU A 108 12.38 -13.01 18.22
N HIS A 109 11.87 -12.25 19.18
CA HIS A 109 11.68 -10.80 19.08
C HIS A 109 12.77 -10.06 19.87
N VAL A 110 13.66 -9.35 19.16
CA VAL A 110 14.71 -8.53 19.79
C VAL A 110 14.25 -7.08 19.78
N ALA A 111 13.33 -6.76 20.70
CA ALA A 111 12.54 -5.53 20.68
C ALA A 111 13.39 -4.24 20.67
N ALA A 112 14.34 -4.13 21.60
CA ALA A 112 15.17 -2.93 21.75
C ALA A 112 16.13 -2.66 20.59
N GLN A 113 16.31 -3.61 19.67
CA GLN A 113 17.17 -3.49 18.48
C GLN A 113 16.37 -3.57 17.17
N ASN A 114 15.04 -3.41 17.21
CA ASN A 114 14.21 -3.42 16.00
C ASN A 114 14.41 -4.69 15.13
N GLY A 115 14.70 -5.82 15.78
CA GLY A 115 15.19 -7.03 15.10
C GLY A 115 14.33 -8.25 15.34
N GLY A 116 14.19 -9.06 14.29
CA GLY A 116 13.65 -10.42 14.35
C GLY A 116 14.75 -11.44 14.08
N VAL A 117 14.71 -12.56 14.82
CA VAL A 117 15.59 -13.71 14.58
C VAL A 117 14.72 -14.94 14.36
N LEU A 118 14.88 -15.60 13.20
CA LEU A 118 14.29 -16.89 12.91
C LEU A 118 15.42 -17.94 12.95
N VAL A 119 15.29 -18.91 13.85
CA VAL A 119 16.24 -20.03 13.95
C VAL A 119 15.60 -21.26 13.36
N ARG A 120 16.22 -21.87 12.36
CA ARG A 120 15.76 -23.11 11.74
C ARG A 120 16.78 -24.22 11.94
N LYS A 121 16.38 -25.26 12.67
CA LYS A 121 17.18 -26.48 12.86
C LYS A 121 16.95 -27.45 11.70
N THR A 122 18.04 -27.95 11.14
CA THR A 122 18.07 -29.07 10.20
C THR A 122 18.73 -30.28 10.88
N ILE A 123 18.92 -31.38 10.14
CA ILE A 123 19.60 -32.57 10.69
C ILE A 123 21.07 -32.28 11.01
N THR A 124 21.73 -31.43 10.21
CA THR A 124 23.19 -31.24 10.25
C THR A 124 23.61 -29.86 10.76
N SER A 125 22.68 -28.90 10.77
CA SER A 125 22.99 -27.49 11.05
C SER A 125 21.80 -26.73 11.63
N ALA A 126 22.08 -25.61 12.28
CA ALA A 126 21.10 -24.59 12.61
C ALA A 126 21.37 -23.32 11.80
N ILE A 127 20.31 -22.75 11.23
CA ILE A 127 20.40 -21.56 10.38
C ILE A 127 19.68 -20.40 11.08
N PHE A 128 20.43 -19.32 11.29
CA PHE A 128 19.98 -18.10 11.93
C PHE A 128 19.71 -17.06 10.87
N GLU A 129 18.47 -16.62 10.78
CA GLU A 129 17.99 -15.64 9.81
C GLU A 129 17.58 -14.37 10.54
N THR A 130 18.25 -13.26 10.26
CA THR A 130 18.03 -11.98 10.95
C THR A 130 17.43 -10.96 10.01
N PHE A 131 16.55 -10.11 10.55
CA PHE A 131 15.87 -9.08 9.76
C PHE A 131 15.31 -7.93 10.60
N GLU A 132 15.21 -6.76 9.99
CA GLU A 132 14.57 -5.56 10.56
C GLU A 132 13.04 -5.73 10.66
N LEU A 133 12.43 -5.19 11.71
CA LEU A 133 10.97 -5.26 11.90
C LEU A 133 10.25 -3.99 11.45
N SER A 134 10.69 -2.82 11.90
CA SER A 134 10.12 -1.51 11.61
C SER A 134 11.08 -0.67 10.78
N PRO A 135 10.68 -0.19 9.59
CA PRO A 135 11.54 0.67 8.78
C PRO A 135 11.62 2.09 9.34
N ALA A 136 12.71 2.79 9.00
CA ALA A 136 12.88 4.21 9.32
C ALA A 136 11.71 5.09 8.84
N ASN A 137 11.34 6.10 9.63
CA ASN A 137 10.23 6.99 9.31
C ASN A 137 10.39 7.65 7.94
N LYS A 138 11.61 8.05 7.57
CA LYS A 138 11.90 8.60 6.25
C LYS A 138 11.44 7.65 5.15
N ALA A 139 11.83 6.37 5.22
CA ALA A 139 11.44 5.37 4.23
C ALA A 139 9.92 5.18 4.17
N VAL A 140 9.22 5.22 5.32
CA VAL A 140 7.75 5.14 5.36
C VAL A 140 7.11 6.36 4.70
N MET A 141 7.56 7.57 5.05
CA MET A 141 6.93 8.82 4.63
C MET A 141 7.25 9.19 3.17
N THR A 142 8.40 8.79 2.64
CA THR A 142 8.78 9.11 1.25
C THR A 142 8.29 8.08 0.24
N THR A 143 7.94 6.87 0.68
CA THR A 143 7.51 5.80 -0.23
C THR A 143 6.09 6.03 -0.73
N GLN A 144 5.95 6.22 -2.05
CA GLN A 144 4.64 6.19 -2.68
C GLN A 144 4.15 4.74 -2.81
N GLY A 145 2.98 4.45 -2.24
CA GLY A 145 2.34 3.13 -2.39
C GLY A 145 2.78 2.09 -1.36
N ARG A 146 3.75 1.23 -1.68
CA ARG A 146 4.16 0.10 -0.82
C ARG A 146 5.67 0.01 -0.71
N LEU A 147 6.16 -0.11 0.52
CA LEU A 147 7.58 -0.32 0.79
C LEU A 147 7.93 -1.78 0.54
N VAL A 148 8.81 -2.03 -0.42
CA VAL A 148 9.27 -3.36 -0.81
C VAL A 148 10.45 -3.75 0.08
N ARG A 149 10.31 -4.83 0.85
CA ARG A 149 11.32 -5.30 1.80
C ARG A 149 11.63 -6.77 1.57
N GLN A 150 12.89 -7.15 1.67
CA GLN A 150 13.36 -8.53 1.46
C GLN A 150 13.73 -9.18 2.80
N PHE A 151 13.43 -10.47 2.94
CA PHE A 151 13.65 -11.23 4.16
C PHE A 151 14.21 -12.62 3.87
N PRO A 152 15.20 -13.11 4.64
CA PRO A 152 15.91 -12.37 5.68
C PRO A 152 16.92 -11.36 5.12
N ALA A 153 17.46 -10.50 5.98
CA ALA A 153 18.57 -9.60 5.62
C ALA A 153 19.91 -10.37 5.63
N ASN A 154 20.11 -11.23 6.62
CA ASN A 154 21.29 -12.08 6.74
C ASN A 154 20.90 -13.51 7.13
N ALA A 155 21.70 -14.49 6.72
CA ALA A 155 21.55 -15.88 7.14
C ALA A 155 22.92 -16.49 7.47
N THR A 156 23.06 -17.05 8.66
CA THR A 156 24.28 -17.71 9.14
C THR A 156 23.96 -19.15 9.54
N GLU A 157 24.72 -20.10 9.01
CA GLU A 157 24.62 -21.53 9.32
C GLU A 157 25.72 -21.94 10.29
N ILE A 158 25.37 -22.63 11.36
CA ILE A 158 26.31 -23.26 12.27
C ILE A 158 26.08 -24.78 12.32
N PRO A 159 27.10 -25.62 12.54
CA PRO A 159 26.94 -27.06 12.70
C PRO A 159 26.01 -27.42 13.87
N SER A 160 25.26 -28.53 13.74
CA SER A 160 24.31 -28.95 14.79
C SER A 160 25.02 -29.28 16.12
N LEU A 161 26.25 -29.79 16.07
CA LEU A 161 27.05 -30.03 17.28
C LEU A 161 27.30 -28.74 18.07
N ASP A 162 27.67 -27.66 17.38
CA ASP A 162 27.93 -26.36 18.02
C ASP A 162 26.62 -25.71 18.49
N PHE A 163 25.52 -25.89 17.75
CA PHE A 163 24.20 -25.42 18.15
C PHE A 163 23.67 -26.13 19.39
N GLU A 164 23.96 -27.41 19.56
CA GLU A 164 23.52 -28.23 20.69
C GLU A 164 24.43 -28.11 21.91
N ASP A 165 25.58 -27.43 21.77
CA ASP A 165 26.45 -27.14 22.90
C ASP A 165 25.76 -26.24 23.93
N GLU A 166 25.73 -26.70 25.17
CA GLU A 166 25.03 -26.03 26.26
C GLU A 166 25.64 -24.68 26.64
N THR A 167 26.97 -24.55 26.46
CA THR A 167 27.67 -23.29 26.73
C THR A 167 27.32 -22.27 25.65
N PHE A 168 27.34 -22.68 24.38
CA PHE A 168 26.93 -21.86 23.25
C PHE A 168 25.50 -21.37 23.43
N LEU A 169 24.54 -22.27 23.68
CA LEU A 169 23.14 -21.88 23.86
C LEU A 169 22.96 -20.92 25.04
N SER A 170 23.63 -21.17 26.17
CA SER A 170 23.53 -20.27 27.34
C SER A 170 24.08 -18.87 27.05
N VAL A 171 25.23 -18.77 26.38
CA VAL A 171 25.83 -17.48 25.99
C VAL A 171 24.95 -16.77 24.96
N PHE A 172 24.47 -17.51 23.97
CA PHE A 172 23.62 -16.99 22.90
C PHE A 172 22.30 -16.44 23.44
N THR A 173 21.60 -17.17 24.29
CA THR A 173 20.30 -16.73 24.82
C THR A 173 20.44 -15.57 25.80
N LYS A 174 21.48 -15.53 26.63
CA LYS A 174 21.81 -14.35 27.47
C LYS A 174 22.16 -13.13 26.62
N THR A 175 22.85 -13.31 25.50
CA THR A 175 23.16 -12.23 24.56
C THR A 175 21.87 -11.69 23.94
N LEU A 176 20.98 -12.56 23.46
CA LEU A 176 19.69 -12.15 22.90
C LEU A 176 18.76 -11.50 23.92
N GLU A 177 18.71 -12.02 25.15
CA GLU A 177 17.97 -11.41 26.26
C GLU A 177 18.46 -9.98 26.49
N LYS A 178 19.77 -9.77 26.64
CA LYS A 178 20.35 -8.43 26.79
C LYS A 178 20.04 -7.52 25.62
N MET A 179 20.20 -8.00 24.38
CA MET A 179 19.84 -7.25 23.18
C MET A 179 18.35 -6.89 23.14
N SER A 180 17.47 -7.72 23.71
CA SER A 180 16.02 -7.50 23.63
C SER A 180 15.49 -6.34 24.48
N TYR A 181 16.17 -5.98 25.57
CA TYR A 181 15.77 -4.87 26.46
C TYR A 181 16.77 -3.71 26.53
N GLN A 182 18.05 -3.92 26.21
CA GLN A 182 19.06 -2.87 26.29
C GLN A 182 19.32 -2.28 24.91
N THR A 183 18.86 -1.06 24.65
CA THR A 183 19.18 -0.31 23.43
C THR A 183 20.65 0.13 23.42
N VAL A 184 21.28 0.09 22.26
CA VAL A 184 22.65 0.55 22.04
C VAL A 184 22.60 2.02 21.63
N GLN A 185 23.38 2.90 22.26
CA GLN A 185 23.24 4.35 22.04
C GLN A 185 23.58 4.75 20.60
N GLU A 186 24.51 4.03 19.97
CA GLU A 186 24.94 4.21 18.59
C GLU A 186 23.88 3.79 17.56
N THR A 187 22.85 3.05 17.97
CA THR A 187 21.71 2.70 17.09
C THR A 187 20.55 3.69 17.19
N VAL A 188 20.63 4.65 18.11
CA VAL A 188 19.62 5.70 18.31
C VAL A 188 19.98 6.92 17.47
N HIS A 189 19.03 7.38 16.66
CA HIS A 189 19.22 8.61 15.89
C HIS A 189 19.30 9.83 16.81
N LYS A 190 20.10 10.82 16.43
CA LYS A 190 20.18 12.10 17.12
C LYS A 190 19.51 13.19 16.31
N ALA A 191 18.85 14.11 17.01
CA ALA A 191 18.24 15.29 16.44
C ALA A 191 18.68 16.53 17.20
N ARG A 192 19.03 17.57 16.45
CA ARG A 192 19.40 18.86 17.01
C ARG A 192 18.16 19.61 17.50
N LYS A 193 18.07 19.87 18.81
CA LYS A 193 17.01 20.66 19.46
C LYS A 193 17.67 21.73 20.32
N ALA A 194 17.24 22.98 20.17
CA ALA A 194 17.84 24.13 20.89
C ALA A 194 19.39 24.12 20.81
N GLU A 195 19.91 23.91 19.60
CA GLU A 195 21.35 23.82 19.28
C GLU A 195 22.12 22.63 19.87
N GLN A 196 21.50 21.79 20.71
CA GLN A 196 22.09 20.58 21.30
C GLN A 196 21.60 19.32 20.60
N GLU A 197 22.43 18.28 20.56
CA GLU A 197 22.04 16.96 20.04
C GLU A 197 21.31 16.18 21.13
N HIS A 198 20.10 15.73 20.82
CA HIS A 198 19.28 14.88 21.69
C HIS A 198 18.89 13.60 20.97
N ASP A 199 18.70 12.54 21.73
CA ASP A 199 18.15 11.29 21.19
C ASP A 199 16.78 11.55 20.55
N GLU A 200 16.61 11.07 19.33
CA GLU A 200 15.37 11.15 18.59
C GLU A 200 14.54 9.90 18.83
N ASP A 201 13.93 9.85 20.02
CA ASP A 201 13.04 8.76 20.47
C ASP A 201 11.87 8.48 19.50
N ARG A 202 11.54 9.44 18.62
CA ARG A 202 10.48 9.27 17.63
C ARG A 202 10.97 8.63 16.34
N GLU A 203 12.24 8.23 16.21
CA GLU A 203 12.72 7.41 15.09
C GLU A 203 12.82 5.93 15.52
N THR A 204 12.85 5.01 14.55
CA THR A 204 13.12 3.60 14.81
C THR A 204 14.59 3.39 15.13
N VAL A 205 14.89 2.41 15.98
CA VAL A 205 16.27 1.99 16.25
C VAL A 205 16.87 1.33 15.01
N GLU A 206 18.12 1.66 14.68
CA GLU A 206 18.86 1.02 13.58
C GLU A 206 19.10 -0.48 13.90
N PRO A 207 18.77 -1.41 12.98
CA PRO A 207 18.71 -2.84 13.30
C PRO A 207 20.06 -3.56 13.27
N TRP A 208 21.17 -2.86 13.00
CA TRP A 208 22.48 -3.45 12.69
C TRP A 208 23.07 -4.31 13.83
N ILE A 209 22.63 -4.12 15.07
CA ILE A 209 22.99 -5.03 16.18
C ILE A 209 22.49 -6.46 15.90
N VAL A 210 21.31 -6.60 15.30
CA VAL A 210 20.71 -7.88 14.95
C VAL A 210 21.01 -8.29 13.50
N THR A 211 21.06 -7.35 12.56
CA THR A 211 21.27 -7.67 11.13
C THR A 211 22.74 -7.84 10.74
N ASP A 212 23.69 -7.30 11.53
CA ASP A 212 25.11 -7.25 11.15
C ASP A 212 26.02 -7.79 12.27
N LEU A 213 25.91 -7.27 13.50
CA LEU A 213 26.75 -7.70 14.62
C LEU A 213 26.48 -9.15 15.02
N LEU A 214 25.22 -9.52 15.26
CA LEU A 214 24.85 -10.87 15.67
C LEU A 214 25.29 -11.94 14.63
N PRO A 215 25.01 -11.79 13.31
CA PRO A 215 25.57 -12.67 12.29
C PRO A 215 27.11 -12.70 12.28
N SER A 216 27.77 -11.57 12.53
CA SER A 216 29.24 -11.53 12.63
C SER A 216 29.78 -12.38 13.78
N MET A 217 29.10 -12.37 14.93
CA MET A 217 29.44 -13.25 16.06
C MET A 217 29.21 -14.73 15.69
N LEU A 218 28.07 -15.05 15.07
CA LEU A 218 27.73 -16.42 14.66
C LEU A 218 28.68 -16.98 13.58
N ARG A 219 29.24 -16.12 12.72
CA ARG A 219 30.26 -16.53 11.73
C ARG A 219 31.56 -17.02 12.37
N GLY A 220 31.84 -16.70 13.64
CA GLY A 220 32.99 -17.25 14.34
C GLY A 220 32.92 -18.77 14.55
N VAL A 221 31.70 -19.33 14.57
CA VAL A 221 31.42 -20.78 14.76
C VAL A 221 30.68 -21.39 13.57
N GLY A 222 30.59 -20.66 12.46
CA GLY A 222 29.75 -21.04 11.32
C GLY A 222 30.13 -20.32 10.05
N LYS A 223 29.18 -20.22 9.12
CA LYS A 223 29.38 -19.56 7.83
C LYS A 223 28.14 -18.83 7.37
N GLN A 224 28.34 -17.74 6.63
CA GLN A 224 27.23 -17.08 5.96
C GLN A 224 26.69 -17.96 4.83
N VAL A 225 25.37 -18.04 4.73
CA VAL A 225 24.68 -18.83 3.70
C VAL A 225 23.61 -18.01 3.01
N THR A 226 23.27 -18.40 1.79
CA THR A 226 22.10 -17.87 1.10
C THR A 226 20.92 -18.81 1.29
N VAL A 227 19.79 -18.29 1.74
CA VAL A 227 18.55 -19.04 1.93
C VAL A 227 17.45 -18.51 1.02
N PRO A 228 16.48 -19.35 0.61
CA PRO A 228 15.29 -18.87 -0.09
C PRO A 228 14.54 -17.84 0.77
N GLY A 229 14.56 -16.59 0.32
CA GLY A 229 13.91 -15.47 0.98
C GLY A 229 12.48 -15.22 0.48
N ILE A 230 11.86 -14.20 1.05
CA ILE A 230 10.58 -13.64 0.60
C ILE A 230 10.72 -12.14 0.37
N CYS A 231 9.96 -11.65 -0.61
CA CYS A 231 9.75 -10.23 -0.81
C CYS A 231 8.36 -9.85 -0.29
N LYS A 232 8.28 -8.82 0.56
CA LYS A 232 7.01 -8.32 1.11
C LYS A 232 6.80 -6.86 0.75
N ASN A 233 5.66 -6.59 0.12
CA ASN A 233 5.14 -5.24 -0.05
C ASN A 233 4.44 -4.82 1.25
N THR A 234 5.15 -4.07 2.08
CA THR A 234 4.70 -3.59 3.37
C THR A 234 3.91 -2.29 3.23
N ARG A 235 2.89 -2.16 4.07
CA ARG A 235 2.12 -0.92 4.20
C ARG A 235 2.28 -0.49 5.65
N GLU A 236 3.13 0.50 5.83
CA GLU A 236 3.45 1.15 7.08
C GLU A 236 2.89 2.57 7.06
N GLU A 237 2.55 3.09 8.23
CA GLU A 237 2.09 4.46 8.42
C GLU A 237 2.74 4.95 9.72
N VAL A 238 3.18 6.21 9.76
CA VAL A 238 3.68 6.86 10.98
C VAL A 238 2.70 7.96 11.33
N MET A 239 1.89 7.73 12.37
CA MET A 239 0.85 8.67 12.77
C MET A 239 1.25 9.38 14.04
N TRP A 240 1.31 10.70 14.01
CA TRP A 240 1.67 11.51 15.16
C TRP A 240 0.70 12.67 15.34
N SER A 241 0.09 12.75 16.52
CA SER A 241 -0.90 13.76 16.90
C SER A 241 -0.62 14.21 18.34
N ASN A 242 0.43 15.02 18.51
CA ASN A 242 0.85 15.61 19.77
C ASN A 242 0.97 14.60 20.95
N ARG A 243 1.56 13.44 20.68
CA ARG A 243 1.87 12.39 21.67
C ARG A 243 3.38 12.24 21.84
N LYS A 244 3.81 11.55 22.92
CA LYS A 244 5.24 11.30 23.21
C LYS A 244 5.92 10.55 22.05
N LEU A 245 5.35 9.39 21.69
CA LEU A 245 5.81 8.54 20.59
C LEU A 245 4.76 8.49 19.48
N PRO A 246 5.17 8.42 18.20
CA PRO A 246 4.25 8.22 17.10
C PRO A 246 3.67 6.80 17.14
N TRP A 247 2.46 6.65 16.62
CA TRP A 247 1.93 5.33 16.32
C TRP A 247 2.67 4.72 15.14
N ARG A 248 3.05 3.46 15.28
CA ARG A 248 3.57 2.61 14.22
C ARG A 248 2.85 1.28 14.26
N ARG A 249 2.88 0.58 13.14
CA ARG A 249 2.39 -0.79 13.10
C ARG A 249 3.27 -1.69 13.97
N SER A 250 2.65 -2.62 14.69
CA SER A 250 3.28 -3.53 15.63
C SER A 250 4.46 -4.30 15.00
N PRO A 251 5.68 -4.20 15.56
CA PRO A 251 6.84 -4.99 15.15
C PRO A 251 6.59 -6.50 15.31
N VAL A 252 5.92 -6.90 16.40
CA VAL A 252 5.54 -8.30 16.66
C VAL A 252 4.57 -8.83 15.61
N TRP A 253 3.59 -8.02 15.18
CA TRP A 253 2.71 -8.41 14.07
C TRP A 253 3.51 -8.71 12.80
N PHE A 254 4.50 -7.85 12.51
CA PHE A 254 5.34 -8.02 11.34
C PHE A 254 6.23 -9.26 11.44
N LEU A 255 6.85 -9.48 12.61
CA LEU A 255 7.63 -10.68 12.94
C LEU A 255 6.82 -11.97 12.68
N ILE A 256 5.59 -12.04 13.23
CA ILE A 256 4.67 -13.16 13.01
C ILE A 256 4.41 -13.36 11.52
N ARG A 257 4.12 -12.29 10.78
CA ARG A 257 3.83 -12.37 9.33
C ARG A 257 5.02 -12.83 8.49
N VAL A 258 6.24 -12.47 8.87
CA VAL A 258 7.47 -12.92 8.20
C VAL A 258 7.73 -14.38 8.54
N GLY A 259 7.73 -14.74 9.83
CA GLY A 259 7.96 -16.10 10.29
C GLY A 259 6.95 -17.10 9.72
N LEU A 260 5.64 -16.79 9.75
CA LEU A 260 4.62 -17.67 9.18
C LEU A 260 4.82 -17.88 7.68
N GLN A 261 5.10 -16.82 6.92
CA GLN A 261 5.30 -16.96 5.48
C GLN A 261 6.57 -17.75 5.16
N LEU A 262 7.70 -17.44 5.81
CA LEU A 262 8.96 -18.17 5.59
C LEU A 262 8.79 -19.66 5.92
N THR A 263 8.20 -19.99 7.06
CA THR A 263 7.98 -21.37 7.48
C THR A 263 7.04 -22.10 6.53
N MET A 264 5.90 -21.51 6.17
CA MET A 264 4.94 -22.14 5.26
C MET A 264 5.48 -22.27 3.83
N THR A 265 6.15 -21.26 3.29
CA THR A 265 6.73 -21.35 1.93
C THR A 265 7.80 -22.43 1.81
N ARG A 266 8.50 -22.75 2.91
CA ARG A 266 9.56 -23.77 2.91
C ARG A 266 9.06 -25.18 3.21
N LEU A 267 7.97 -25.32 3.96
CA LEU A 267 7.44 -26.62 4.40
C LEU A 267 6.20 -27.08 3.63
N ALA A 268 5.43 -26.17 3.03
CA ALA A 268 4.24 -26.51 2.25
C ALA A 268 4.57 -26.86 0.79
N ARG A 269 3.62 -27.49 0.10
CA ARG A 269 3.74 -27.81 -1.33
C ARG A 269 3.65 -26.53 -2.18
N LYS A 270 4.36 -26.51 -3.31
CA LYS A 270 4.50 -25.33 -4.18
C LYS A 270 3.20 -24.85 -4.86
N ASP A 271 2.18 -25.70 -4.92
CA ASP A 271 0.91 -25.46 -5.61
C ASP A 271 -0.15 -24.73 -4.76
N LYS A 272 0.05 -24.64 -3.44
CA LYS A 272 -0.85 -23.96 -2.49
C LYS A 272 -0.13 -22.85 -1.74
N ASP A 273 -0.90 -21.89 -1.23
CA ASP A 273 -0.40 -20.78 -0.40
C ASP A 273 -1.11 -20.78 0.96
N PRO A 274 -0.77 -21.73 1.85
CA PRO A 274 -1.43 -21.85 3.16
C PRO A 274 -1.23 -20.60 4.03
N TYR A 275 -0.19 -19.80 3.77
CA TYR A 275 -0.01 -18.52 4.42
C TYR A 275 -1.15 -17.55 4.07
N LYS A 276 -1.48 -17.40 2.78
CA LYS A 276 -2.60 -16.53 2.39
C LYS A 276 -3.94 -17.05 2.90
N GLU A 277 -4.16 -18.37 2.88
CA GLU A 277 -5.38 -18.97 3.44
C GLU A 277 -5.51 -18.68 4.94
N PHE A 278 -4.45 -18.93 5.72
CA PHE A 278 -4.40 -18.61 7.15
C PHE A 278 -4.63 -17.12 7.41
N MET A 279 -4.03 -16.22 6.63
CA MET A 279 -4.22 -14.78 6.82
C MET A 279 -5.68 -14.34 6.62
N VAL A 280 -6.40 -14.95 5.68
CA VAL A 280 -7.84 -14.69 5.48
C VAL A 280 -8.64 -15.26 6.66
N PHE A 281 -8.32 -16.48 7.09
CA PHE A 281 -8.97 -17.11 8.24
C PHE A 281 -8.77 -16.30 9.53
N LEU A 282 -7.55 -15.85 9.82
CA LEU A 282 -7.22 -14.99 10.95
C LEU A 282 -8.03 -13.69 10.95
N MET A 283 -8.10 -13.03 9.79
CA MET A 283 -8.89 -11.81 9.65
C MET A 283 -10.38 -12.07 9.88
N ALA A 284 -10.91 -13.22 9.44
CA ALA A 284 -12.28 -13.59 9.72
C ALA A 284 -12.53 -13.81 11.23
N GLN A 285 -11.61 -14.45 11.96
CA GLN A 285 -11.76 -14.61 13.41
C GLN A 285 -11.82 -13.26 14.14
N VAL A 286 -11.00 -12.28 13.74
CA VAL A 286 -11.06 -10.91 14.31
C VAL A 286 -12.41 -10.26 14.00
N LEU A 287 -12.91 -10.40 12.77
CA LEU A 287 -14.22 -9.87 12.37
C LEU A 287 -15.36 -10.50 13.18
N ASP A 288 -15.32 -11.81 13.42
CA ASP A 288 -16.32 -12.52 14.23
C ASP A 288 -16.38 -11.95 15.65
N VAL A 289 -15.22 -11.75 16.29
CA VAL A 289 -15.13 -11.09 17.60
C VAL A 289 -15.69 -9.66 17.53
N ALA A 290 -15.35 -8.90 16.48
CA ALA A 290 -15.83 -7.53 16.32
C ALA A 290 -17.35 -7.43 16.18
N VAL A 291 -17.96 -8.34 15.44
CA VAL A 291 -19.42 -8.41 15.29
C VAL A 291 -20.07 -8.73 16.63
N LYS A 292 -19.57 -9.75 17.35
CA LYS A 292 -20.09 -10.17 18.66
C LYS A 292 -19.98 -9.09 19.73
N GLN A 293 -18.92 -8.28 19.70
CA GLN A 293 -18.75 -7.14 20.62
C GLN A 293 -19.50 -5.87 20.19
N GLY A 294 -20.17 -5.89 19.04
CA GLY A 294 -20.89 -4.74 18.53
C GLY A 294 -19.97 -3.58 18.14
N ALA A 295 -18.80 -3.85 17.55
CA ALA A 295 -17.89 -2.82 17.05
C ALA A 295 -18.58 -1.84 16.09
N LYS A 296 -18.03 -0.63 15.91
CA LYS A 296 -18.63 0.43 15.09
C LYS A 296 -18.77 0.00 13.62
N SER A 297 -19.79 0.54 12.94
CA SER A 297 -20.16 0.09 11.58
C SER A 297 -19.07 0.35 10.54
N ASP A 298 -18.32 1.44 10.67
CA ASP A 298 -17.17 1.79 9.82
C ASP A 298 -16.02 0.78 9.97
N ILE A 299 -15.74 0.34 11.20
CA ILE A 299 -14.74 -0.71 11.48
C ILE A 299 -15.17 -2.04 10.89
N LEU A 300 -16.42 -2.47 11.15
CA LEU A 300 -16.97 -3.71 10.59
C LEU A 300 -16.97 -3.71 9.05
N HIS A 301 -17.36 -2.59 8.44
CA HIS A 301 -17.33 -2.45 6.99
C HIS A 301 -15.90 -2.52 6.44
N THR A 302 -14.95 -1.83 7.08
CA THR A 302 -13.54 -1.87 6.69
C THR A 302 -12.96 -3.28 6.79
N MET A 303 -13.26 -3.99 7.88
CA MET A 303 -12.82 -5.36 8.09
C MET A 303 -13.39 -6.30 7.02
N SER A 304 -14.71 -6.28 6.81
CA SER A 304 -15.39 -7.08 5.80
C SER A 304 -14.86 -6.81 4.39
N THR A 305 -14.73 -5.54 3.99
CA THR A 305 -14.22 -5.19 2.65
C THR A 305 -12.78 -5.67 2.44
N LYS A 306 -11.90 -5.53 3.45
CA LYS A 306 -10.51 -6.02 3.34
C LYS A 306 -10.44 -7.55 3.30
N LEU A 307 -11.25 -8.23 4.10
CA LEU A 307 -11.36 -9.68 4.09
C LEU A 307 -11.85 -10.20 2.73
N SER A 308 -12.97 -9.67 2.22
CA SER A 308 -13.53 -10.04 0.92
C SER A 308 -12.54 -9.81 -0.22
N ARG A 309 -11.84 -8.65 -0.23
CA ARG A 309 -10.79 -8.37 -1.23
C ARG A 309 -9.64 -9.38 -1.17
N ARG A 310 -9.24 -9.85 0.01
CA ARG A 310 -8.19 -10.87 0.14
C ARG A 310 -8.69 -12.25 -0.32
N LEU A 311 -9.94 -12.58 -0.03
CA LEU A 311 -10.56 -13.82 -0.50
C LEU A 311 -10.64 -13.88 -2.04
N CYS A 312 -10.90 -12.75 -2.71
CA CYS A 312 -10.85 -12.63 -4.17
C CYS A 312 -9.43 -12.77 -4.75
N LYS A 313 -8.38 -12.52 -3.96
CA LYS A 313 -6.98 -12.63 -4.40
C LYS A 313 -6.40 -14.04 -4.26
N LEU A 314 -7.12 -14.97 -3.63
CA LEU A 314 -6.73 -16.38 -3.58
C LEU A 314 -6.97 -17.00 -4.96
N LYS A 315 -5.88 -17.31 -5.68
CA LYS A 315 -5.93 -17.90 -7.03
C LYS A 315 -6.41 -19.35 -7.02
N TYR A 316 -5.98 -20.12 -6.02
CA TYR A 316 -6.35 -21.52 -5.81
C TYR A 316 -6.87 -21.63 -4.39
N ARG A 317 -8.11 -22.08 -4.23
CA ARG A 317 -8.74 -22.25 -2.91
C ARG A 317 -8.74 -23.73 -2.58
N SER A 318 -8.16 -24.11 -1.45
CA SER A 318 -8.43 -25.43 -0.90
C SER A 318 -9.92 -25.52 -0.51
N ASN A 319 -10.61 -26.59 -0.93
CA ASN A 319 -11.94 -26.89 -0.41
C ASN A 319 -11.76 -27.37 1.03
N GLY A 320 -12.15 -26.54 2.01
CA GLY A 320 -12.01 -26.85 3.43
C GLY A 320 -13.11 -26.21 4.28
N ARG A 321 -13.28 -26.72 5.51
CA ARG A 321 -14.28 -26.18 6.47
C ARG A 321 -13.99 -24.72 6.83
N TRP A 322 -12.73 -24.32 6.79
CA TRP A 322 -12.29 -22.95 7.04
C TRP A 322 -12.98 -21.93 6.12
N LEU A 323 -13.27 -22.29 4.86
CA LEU A 323 -13.95 -21.41 3.91
C LEU A 323 -15.43 -21.22 4.26
N GLN A 324 -16.10 -22.29 4.71
CA GLN A 324 -17.49 -22.24 5.19
C GLN A 324 -17.58 -21.39 6.46
N SER A 325 -16.63 -21.54 7.39
CA SER A 325 -16.51 -20.70 8.58
C SER A 325 -16.39 -19.21 8.22
N ILE A 326 -15.54 -18.86 7.26
CA ILE A 326 -15.41 -17.47 6.78
C ILE A 326 -16.72 -16.97 6.17
N GLN A 327 -17.38 -17.77 5.33
CA GLN A 327 -18.63 -17.38 4.68
C GLN A 327 -19.72 -17.07 5.73
N GLN A 328 -19.81 -17.87 6.78
CA GLN A 328 -20.74 -17.63 7.88
C GLN A 328 -20.43 -16.30 8.60
N ILE A 329 -19.16 -16.05 8.92
CA ILE A 329 -18.72 -14.83 9.61
C ILE A 329 -19.01 -13.58 8.77
N VAL A 330 -18.65 -13.61 7.47
CA VAL A 330 -18.90 -12.48 6.54
C VAL A 330 -20.40 -12.23 6.36
N SER A 331 -21.20 -13.30 6.31
CA SER A 331 -22.67 -13.20 6.24
C SER A 331 -23.24 -12.54 7.50
N GLU A 332 -22.78 -12.94 8.68
CA GLU A 332 -23.25 -12.33 9.94
C GLU A 332 -22.83 -10.86 10.06
N ALA A 333 -21.60 -10.53 9.67
CA ALA A 333 -21.14 -9.14 9.61
C ALA A 333 -22.01 -8.29 8.66
N SER A 334 -22.33 -8.83 7.49
CA SER A 334 -23.18 -8.17 6.49
C SER A 334 -24.60 -7.97 7.01
N LYS A 335 -25.20 -8.99 7.65
CA LYS A 335 -26.52 -8.89 8.31
C LYS A 335 -26.50 -7.88 9.45
N CYS A 336 -25.42 -7.79 10.23
CA CYS A 336 -25.27 -6.80 11.29
C CYS A 336 -25.29 -5.38 10.72
N LEU A 337 -24.51 -5.13 9.66
CA LEU A 337 -24.45 -3.83 8.98
C LEU A 337 -25.79 -3.45 8.34
N ALA A 338 -26.44 -4.39 7.63
CA ALA A 338 -27.74 -4.17 7.02
C ALA A 338 -28.80 -3.79 8.07
N ARG A 339 -28.89 -4.53 9.18
CA ARG A 339 -29.80 -4.21 10.29
C ARG A 339 -29.57 -2.81 10.87
N ARG A 340 -28.31 -2.39 11.01
CA ARG A 340 -27.98 -1.04 11.49
C ARG A 340 -28.39 0.03 10.48
N TRP A 341 -28.14 -0.21 9.19
CA TRP A 341 -28.54 0.69 8.13
C TRP A 341 -30.07 0.84 8.05
N ASP A 342 -30.81 -0.26 8.15
CA ASP A 342 -32.27 -0.24 8.16
C ASP A 342 -32.84 0.57 9.32
N ARG A 343 -32.23 0.48 10.51
CA ARG A 343 -32.60 1.31 11.67
C ARG A 343 -32.36 2.79 11.42
N ILE A 344 -31.23 3.13 10.81
CA ILE A 344 -30.93 4.52 10.44
C ILE A 344 -31.95 5.02 9.42
N ARG A 345 -32.21 4.25 8.34
CA ARG A 345 -33.22 4.58 7.33
C ARG A 345 -34.58 4.85 7.96
N LYS A 346 -35.09 3.94 8.78
CA LYS A 346 -36.39 4.11 9.46
C LYS A 346 -36.45 5.30 10.42
N ARG A 347 -35.33 5.68 11.03
CA ARG A 347 -35.25 6.86 11.91
C ARG A 347 -35.24 8.17 11.11
N GLU A 348 -34.52 8.18 10.00
CA GLU A 348 -34.34 9.35 9.13
C GLU A 348 -35.43 9.48 8.06
N GLU A 349 -36.29 8.47 7.92
CA GLU A 349 -37.56 8.50 7.18
C GLU A 349 -38.54 9.42 7.92
N LYS A 350 -38.19 10.70 8.03
CA LYS A 350 -39.16 11.75 8.29
C LYS A 350 -40.12 11.71 7.10
N LEU A 351 -41.38 11.40 7.37
CA LEU A 351 -42.47 11.78 6.49
C LEU A 351 -42.32 13.28 6.24
N LEU A 352 -41.88 13.65 5.05
CA LEU A 352 -41.98 15.02 4.57
C LEU A 352 -43.45 15.39 4.79
N LYS A 353 -43.71 16.31 5.72
CA LYS A 353 -45.06 16.84 5.93
C LYS A 353 -45.36 17.75 4.74
N LEU A 354 -45.62 17.12 3.59
CA LEU A 354 -46.02 17.82 2.36
C LEU A 354 -47.34 18.58 2.57
N ASN A 355 -48.08 18.30 3.64
CA ASN A 355 -49.22 19.10 4.07
C ASN A 355 -48.83 20.53 4.47
N ASP A 356 -47.58 20.81 4.87
CA ASP A 356 -47.11 22.18 5.11
C ASP A 356 -46.83 22.94 3.79
N LEU A 357 -46.78 22.24 2.65
CA LEU A 357 -46.74 22.84 1.30
C LEU A 357 -48.16 23.15 0.78
N GLN A 358 -49.22 22.68 1.44
CA GLN A 358 -50.60 23.11 1.16
C GLN A 358 -50.88 24.43 1.89
N LYS A 359 -50.26 25.52 1.45
CA LYS A 359 -50.75 26.87 1.75
C LYS A 359 -51.00 27.64 0.46
N PRO A 360 -52.04 28.50 0.41
CA PRO A 360 -52.39 29.30 -0.76
C PRO A 360 -51.36 30.40 -1.09
N GLU A 361 -50.30 30.55 -0.30
CA GLU A 361 -49.22 31.53 -0.52
C GLU A 361 -48.49 31.32 -1.86
N MET A 362 -48.72 30.20 -2.55
CA MET A 362 -48.18 30.00 -3.89
C MET A 362 -48.82 30.95 -4.92
N GLU A 363 -50.10 31.30 -4.81
CA GLU A 363 -50.73 32.30 -5.71
C GLU A 363 -50.13 33.70 -5.52
N ASP A 364 -49.88 34.11 -4.26
CA ASP A 364 -49.21 35.38 -3.96
C ASP A 364 -47.71 35.36 -4.37
N SER A 365 -47.07 34.18 -4.37
CA SER A 365 -45.67 33.99 -4.77
C SER A 365 -45.47 33.84 -6.29
N LEU A 366 -46.55 33.59 -7.05
CA LEU A 366 -46.54 33.49 -8.50
C LEU A 366 -46.63 34.87 -9.18
N HIS A 367 -47.10 35.89 -8.46
CA HIS A 367 -47.23 37.26 -8.95
C HIS A 367 -46.17 38.17 -8.33
N PHE A 368 -44.94 38.08 -8.81
CA PHE A 368 -43.93 39.11 -8.56
C PHE A 368 -43.98 40.15 -9.69
N SER A 369 -44.35 41.38 -9.35
CA SER A 369 -44.26 42.50 -10.30
C SER A 369 -42.78 42.88 -10.48
N LEU A 370 -42.25 42.59 -11.67
CA LEU A 370 -40.95 43.09 -12.09
C LEU A 370 -41.14 44.48 -12.70
N LEU A 371 -41.43 45.48 -11.86
CA LEU A 371 -41.70 46.87 -12.29
C LEU A 371 -40.65 47.40 -13.29
N LYS A 372 -39.36 47.09 -13.07
CA LYS A 372 -38.28 47.48 -14.00
C LYS A 372 -38.35 46.76 -15.35
N MET A 373 -38.84 45.53 -15.38
CA MET A 373 -39.04 44.76 -16.60
C MET A 373 -40.30 45.21 -17.33
N GLU A 374 -41.36 45.59 -16.60
CA GLU A 374 -42.53 46.26 -17.16
C GLU A 374 -42.16 47.63 -17.76
N GLU A 375 -41.43 48.49 -17.04
CA GLU A 375 -40.84 49.73 -17.58
C GLU A 375 -39.92 49.49 -18.78
N PHE A 376 -39.12 48.43 -18.73
CA PHE A 376 -38.27 48.06 -19.86
C PHE A 376 -39.11 47.68 -21.07
N LEU A 377 -40.18 46.88 -20.90
CA LEU A 377 -41.07 46.44 -21.98
C LEU A 377 -41.92 47.59 -22.53
N THR A 378 -42.43 48.47 -21.68
CA THR A 378 -43.22 49.66 -22.08
C THR A 378 -42.37 50.72 -22.76
N SER A 379 -41.06 50.77 -22.50
CA SER A 379 -40.13 51.63 -23.23
C SER A 379 -39.66 51.06 -24.58
N ILE A 380 -39.95 49.79 -24.92
CA ILE A 380 -39.55 49.19 -26.22
C ILE A 380 -40.16 49.92 -27.43
N PRO A 381 -41.46 50.30 -27.45
CA PRO A 381 -42.05 51.05 -28.55
C PRO A 381 -41.48 52.47 -28.68
N GLU A 382 -41.05 53.08 -27.57
CA GLU A 382 -40.45 54.42 -27.52
C GLU A 382 -38.98 54.43 -27.97
N ARG A 383 -38.32 53.27 -27.94
CA ARG A 383 -36.99 53.08 -28.55
C ARG A 383 -37.18 53.10 -30.05
N GLY A 384 -36.99 54.28 -30.65
CA GLY A 384 -36.95 54.44 -32.09
C GLY A 384 -36.07 53.37 -32.74
N LYS A 385 -36.52 52.82 -33.88
CA LYS A 385 -35.79 51.83 -34.68
C LYS A 385 -34.50 52.45 -35.25
N HIS A 386 -33.50 52.70 -34.41
CA HIS A 386 -32.12 52.77 -34.84
C HIS A 386 -31.59 51.33 -34.86
N ILE A 387 -32.05 50.56 -35.84
CA ILE A 387 -31.32 49.38 -36.27
C ILE A 387 -30.33 49.88 -37.31
N GLU A 388 -29.24 50.48 -36.84
CA GLU A 388 -28.00 50.29 -37.56
C GLU A 388 -27.68 48.82 -37.35
N PHE A 389 -27.88 47.98 -38.36
CA PHE A 389 -27.09 46.76 -38.42
C PHE A 389 -25.66 47.25 -38.62
N PRO A 390 -24.76 47.24 -37.62
CA PRO A 390 -23.35 47.22 -37.98
C PRO A 390 -23.25 45.98 -38.86
N ASN A 391 -22.80 46.15 -40.10
CA ASN A 391 -22.53 45.04 -40.99
C ASN A 391 -21.59 44.09 -40.23
N PHE A 392 -22.15 43.07 -39.60
CA PHE A 392 -21.37 42.05 -38.92
C PHE A 392 -20.77 41.22 -40.04
N ILE A 393 -19.58 41.63 -40.45
CA ILE A 393 -18.73 40.87 -41.33
C ILE A 393 -17.88 40.02 -40.39
N PRO A 394 -18.20 38.73 -40.17
CA PRO A 394 -17.37 37.88 -39.33
C PRO A 394 -15.98 37.79 -39.94
N ILE A 395 -15.01 38.45 -39.30
CA ILE A 395 -13.61 38.29 -39.65
C ILE A 395 -13.15 36.98 -39.02
N SER A 396 -12.94 35.95 -39.85
CA SER A 396 -12.38 34.70 -39.37
C SER A 396 -10.89 34.90 -39.06
N HIS A 397 -10.57 35.12 -37.77
CA HIS A 397 -9.20 35.29 -37.28
C HIS A 397 -8.40 33.97 -37.27
N VAL A 398 -9.06 32.83 -37.51
CA VAL A 398 -8.44 31.49 -37.56
C VAL A 398 -8.93 30.77 -38.81
N ARG A 399 -8.01 30.52 -39.75
CA ARG A 399 -8.34 29.81 -40.99
C ARG A 399 -8.18 28.29 -40.79
N PRO A 400 -9.03 27.47 -41.42
CA PRO A 400 -8.80 26.04 -41.52
C PRO A 400 -7.43 25.76 -42.16
N LEU A 401 -6.71 24.78 -41.62
CA LEU A 401 -5.45 24.33 -42.20
C LEU A 401 -5.73 23.34 -43.32
N ASP A 402 -4.99 23.46 -44.41
CA ASP A 402 -5.07 22.54 -45.54
C ASP A 402 -4.33 21.24 -45.20
N GLY A 403 -4.99 20.10 -45.37
CA GLY A 403 -4.41 18.78 -45.10
C GLY A 403 -3.24 18.41 -46.03
N ASN A 404 -3.15 19.06 -47.20
CA ASN A 404 -2.10 18.79 -48.19
C ASN A 404 -0.83 19.62 -47.99
N ASN A 405 -0.84 20.59 -47.08
CA ASN A 405 0.29 21.49 -46.87
C ASN A 405 0.72 21.45 -45.40
N LEU A 406 2.03 21.42 -45.15
CA LEU A 406 2.56 21.52 -43.78
C LEU A 406 2.17 22.88 -43.19
N PRO A 407 1.50 22.92 -42.02
CA PRO A 407 1.06 24.17 -41.45
C PRO A 407 2.28 24.99 -41.02
N THR A 408 2.25 26.28 -41.32
CA THR A 408 3.23 27.22 -40.80
C THR A 408 2.62 27.93 -39.60
N TYR A 409 3.31 27.91 -38.46
CA TYR A 409 2.90 28.79 -37.37
C TYR A 409 3.07 30.25 -37.80
N ARG A 410 2.01 31.04 -37.70
CA ARG A 410 2.05 32.50 -37.90
C ARG A 410 1.68 33.18 -36.59
N ALA A 411 2.56 34.06 -36.12
CA ALA A 411 2.26 34.95 -35.00
C ALA A 411 1.05 35.81 -35.33
N GLY A 412 0.16 35.99 -34.36
CA GLY A 412 -1.07 36.75 -34.50
C GLY A 412 -1.62 37.14 -33.14
N ASP A 413 -2.78 37.78 -33.12
CA ASP A 413 -3.46 38.24 -31.90
C ASP A 413 -3.49 37.16 -30.80
N GLU A 414 -3.05 37.50 -29.59
CA GLU A 414 -3.01 36.59 -28.43
C GLU A 414 -4.40 36.05 -28.07
N THR A 415 -5.46 36.82 -28.32
CA THR A 415 -6.85 36.43 -28.06
C THR A 415 -7.23 35.14 -28.80
N TYR A 416 -6.62 34.90 -29.96
CA TYR A 416 -6.88 33.73 -30.80
C TYR A 416 -5.81 32.63 -30.71
N LEU A 417 -4.81 32.80 -29.84
CA LEU A 417 -3.75 31.81 -29.63
C LEU A 417 -4.26 30.38 -29.34
N PRO A 418 -5.27 30.18 -28.46
CA PRO A 418 -5.72 28.82 -28.12
C PRO A 418 -6.30 28.09 -29.32
N PHE A 419 -7.01 28.82 -30.17
CA PHE A 419 -7.65 28.27 -31.37
C PHE A 419 -6.59 27.96 -32.44
N ARG A 420 -5.54 28.77 -32.59
CA ARG A 420 -4.43 28.46 -33.49
C ARG A 420 -3.65 27.21 -33.06
N LEU A 421 -3.39 27.07 -31.77
CA LEU A 421 -2.75 25.86 -31.22
C LEU A 421 -3.62 24.62 -31.47
N ALA A 422 -4.92 24.71 -31.17
CA ALA A 422 -5.87 23.64 -31.42
C ALA A 422 -5.96 23.23 -32.90
N MET A 423 -5.83 24.20 -33.82
CA MET A 423 -5.81 23.90 -35.26
C MET A 423 -4.59 23.08 -35.66
N ILE A 424 -3.40 23.43 -35.18
CA ILE A 424 -2.16 22.67 -35.46
C ILE A 424 -2.25 21.28 -34.84
N GLU A 425 -2.69 21.17 -33.58
CA GLU A 425 -2.90 19.89 -32.89
C GLU A 425 -3.88 18.99 -33.67
N SER A 426 -4.99 19.56 -34.15
CA SER A 426 -5.98 18.83 -34.96
C SER A 426 -5.42 18.40 -36.32
N TRP A 427 -4.61 19.24 -36.97
CA TRP A 427 -3.96 18.90 -38.24
C TRP A 427 -2.93 17.77 -38.04
N VAL A 428 -2.13 17.82 -36.97
CA VAL A 428 -1.18 16.75 -36.64
C VAL A 428 -1.92 15.43 -36.43
N ALA A 429 -3.02 15.44 -35.67
CA ALA A 429 -3.80 14.24 -35.41
C ALA A 429 -4.51 13.68 -36.66
N ALA A 430 -5.00 14.54 -37.56
CA ALA A 430 -5.85 14.12 -38.68
C ALA A 430 -5.11 13.96 -40.02
N SER A 431 -4.01 14.66 -40.24
CA SER A 431 -3.43 14.85 -41.57
C SER A 431 -1.94 14.50 -41.66
N LEU A 432 -1.17 14.49 -40.57
CA LEU A 432 0.29 14.30 -40.60
C LEU A 432 0.73 12.99 -41.26
N ASP A 433 0.13 11.85 -40.90
CA ASP A 433 0.56 10.54 -41.43
C ASP A 433 0.20 10.37 -42.93
N THR A 434 -0.90 10.97 -43.37
CA THR A 434 -1.30 11.00 -44.80
C THR A 434 -0.41 11.94 -45.60
N TRP A 435 -0.17 13.14 -45.07
CA TRP A 435 0.70 14.15 -45.67
C TRP A 435 2.14 13.64 -45.79
N LEU A 436 2.66 12.99 -44.75
CA LEU A 436 3.99 12.40 -44.75
C LEU A 436 4.16 11.37 -45.89
N LYS A 437 3.16 10.51 -46.12
CA LYS A 437 3.24 9.49 -47.19
C LYS A 437 3.34 10.10 -48.59
N SER A 438 2.72 11.26 -48.82
CA SER A 438 2.76 11.93 -50.12
C SER A 438 3.98 12.82 -50.33
N HIS A 439 4.68 13.22 -49.26
CA HIS A 439 5.82 14.15 -49.32
C HIS A 439 7.14 13.53 -48.86
N ILE A 440 7.18 12.21 -48.61
CA ILE A 440 8.35 11.53 -48.01
C ILE A 440 9.64 11.63 -48.84
N GLU A 441 9.51 11.84 -50.16
CA GLU A 441 10.64 11.96 -51.09
C GLU A 441 11.23 13.39 -51.14
N GLU A 442 10.67 14.36 -50.42
CA GLU A 442 11.15 15.75 -50.42
C GLU A 442 12.44 15.93 -49.60
N GLU A 443 13.45 16.57 -50.20
CA GLU A 443 14.80 16.67 -49.63
C GLU A 443 14.89 17.39 -48.26
N ASN A 444 13.99 18.33 -47.96
CA ASN A 444 14.07 19.18 -46.75
C ASN A 444 12.99 18.88 -45.70
N LEU A 445 12.32 17.74 -45.82
CA LEU A 445 11.16 17.37 -44.99
C LEU A 445 11.44 17.37 -43.48
N CYS A 446 12.57 16.79 -43.07
CA CYS A 446 13.00 16.78 -41.66
C CYS A 446 13.23 18.19 -41.11
N GLY A 447 13.78 19.08 -41.92
CA GLY A 447 13.99 20.48 -41.57
C GLY A 447 12.66 21.20 -41.35
N ASP A 448 11.67 20.90 -42.17
CA ASP A 448 10.35 21.52 -42.14
C ASP A 448 9.53 21.07 -40.92
N LEU A 449 9.55 19.77 -40.63
CA LEU A 449 8.95 19.20 -39.42
C LEU A 449 9.61 19.75 -38.14
N LYS A 450 10.95 19.90 -38.15
CA LYS A 450 11.68 20.54 -37.04
C LYS A 450 11.23 21.98 -36.82
N ARG A 451 11.11 22.77 -37.90
CA ARG A 451 10.65 24.17 -37.82
C ARG A 451 9.23 24.27 -37.27
N LEU A 452 8.33 23.39 -37.69
CA LEU A 452 6.97 23.31 -37.15
C LEU A 452 6.99 22.96 -35.66
N ALA A 453 7.71 21.91 -35.26
CA ALA A 453 7.79 21.50 -33.86
C ALA A 453 8.33 22.61 -32.95
N GLN A 454 9.38 23.31 -33.39
CA GLN A 454 9.98 24.41 -32.63
C GLN A 454 9.05 25.61 -32.49
N SER A 455 8.40 26.03 -33.59
CA SER A 455 7.47 27.17 -33.58
C SER A 455 6.17 26.89 -32.83
N TYR A 456 5.67 25.65 -32.87
CA TYR A 456 4.56 25.23 -32.03
C TYR A 456 4.95 25.21 -30.55
N HIS A 457 6.10 24.61 -30.20
CA HIS A 457 6.55 24.50 -28.82
C HIS A 457 6.78 25.85 -28.14
N SER A 458 7.36 26.84 -28.84
CA SER A 458 7.62 28.17 -28.25
C SER A 458 6.35 28.86 -27.74
N GLU A 459 5.22 28.59 -28.37
CA GLU A 459 3.94 29.24 -28.06
C GLU A 459 3.06 28.36 -27.17
N ALA A 460 3.02 27.05 -27.44
CA ALA A 460 2.29 26.08 -26.65
C ALA A 460 2.83 25.97 -25.22
N SER A 461 4.16 26.00 -25.04
CA SER A 461 4.78 25.92 -23.70
C SER A 461 4.41 27.10 -22.82
N ARG A 462 4.35 28.31 -23.41
CA ARG A 462 3.90 29.54 -22.72
C ARG A 462 2.42 29.47 -22.36
N TRP A 463 1.57 29.02 -23.29
CA TRP A 463 0.12 28.97 -23.05
C TRP A 463 -0.32 27.85 -22.10
N TYR A 464 0.36 26.70 -22.13
CA TYR A 464 -0.01 25.51 -21.37
C TYR A 464 0.76 25.32 -20.06
N PHE A 465 1.66 26.22 -19.68
CA PHE A 465 2.49 26.10 -18.45
C PHE A 465 1.70 25.75 -17.18
N SER A 466 0.52 26.34 -16.99
CA SER A 466 -0.35 26.08 -15.83
C SER A 466 -1.52 25.14 -16.11
N ARG A 467 -1.52 24.43 -17.25
CA ARG A 467 -2.65 23.64 -17.75
C ARG A 467 -2.22 22.21 -18.09
N PRO A 468 -2.35 21.25 -17.15
CA PRO A 468 -1.85 19.88 -17.32
C PRO A 468 -2.35 19.17 -18.60
N GLU A 469 -3.63 19.33 -18.94
CA GLU A 469 -4.21 18.72 -20.15
C GLU A 469 -3.63 19.30 -21.44
N GLY A 470 -3.39 20.62 -21.47
CA GLY A 470 -2.77 21.29 -22.60
C GLY A 470 -1.28 20.93 -22.73
N ALA A 471 -0.58 20.82 -21.61
CA ALA A 471 0.81 20.38 -21.59
C ALA A 471 0.96 18.95 -22.12
N SER A 472 0.04 18.05 -21.75
CA SER A 472 -0.03 16.69 -22.31
C SER A 472 -0.25 16.70 -23.82
N ARG A 473 -1.24 17.46 -24.31
CA ARG A 473 -1.50 17.61 -25.76
C ARG A 473 -0.30 18.17 -26.53
N MET A 474 0.40 19.15 -25.97
CA MET A 474 1.61 19.71 -26.55
C MET A 474 2.71 18.65 -26.69
N LEU A 475 2.99 17.89 -25.63
CA LEU A 475 4.02 16.86 -25.65
C LEU A 475 3.68 15.76 -26.67
N LEU A 476 2.42 15.32 -26.73
CA LEU A 476 1.96 14.34 -27.71
C LEU A 476 2.10 14.85 -29.15
N THR A 477 1.70 16.09 -29.41
CA THR A 477 1.82 16.73 -30.73
C THR A 477 3.29 16.82 -31.18
N ILE A 478 4.20 17.19 -30.26
CA ILE A 478 5.64 17.20 -30.53
C ILE A 478 6.17 15.78 -30.77
N GLY A 479 5.69 14.80 -30.01
CA GLY A 479 6.04 13.38 -30.20
C GLY A 479 5.67 12.87 -31.59
N GLU A 480 4.45 13.15 -32.06
CA GLU A 480 3.99 12.78 -33.40
C GLU A 480 4.83 13.44 -34.51
N LEU A 481 5.15 14.73 -34.36
CA LEU A 481 6.04 15.44 -35.29
C LEU A 481 7.46 14.85 -35.30
N TRP A 482 7.96 14.39 -34.15
CA TRP A 482 9.25 13.72 -34.05
C TRP A 482 9.23 12.35 -34.72
N VAL A 483 8.20 11.54 -34.51
CA VAL A 483 8.02 10.26 -35.20
C VAL A 483 7.97 10.46 -36.72
N ALA A 484 7.26 11.49 -37.20
CA ALA A 484 7.25 11.83 -38.62
C ALA A 484 8.64 12.23 -39.14
N ALA A 485 9.40 13.00 -38.37
CA ALA A 485 10.77 13.38 -38.73
C ALA A 485 11.72 12.18 -38.73
N ASP A 486 11.56 11.23 -37.82
CA ASP A 486 12.33 9.98 -37.78
C ASP A 486 12.04 9.11 -39.02
N LYS A 487 10.76 8.91 -39.35
CA LYS A 487 10.35 8.21 -40.58
C LYS A 487 10.96 8.86 -41.84
N ALA A 488 10.93 10.19 -41.92
CA ALA A 488 11.53 10.95 -43.02
C ALA A 488 13.06 10.79 -43.07
N ALA A 489 13.72 10.83 -41.91
CA ALA A 489 15.18 10.67 -41.81
C ALA A 489 15.63 9.26 -42.22
N ILE A 490 14.91 8.22 -41.80
CA ILE A 490 15.17 6.83 -42.20
C ILE A 490 14.97 6.65 -43.70
N HIS A 491 13.98 7.33 -44.29
CA HIS A 491 13.77 7.28 -45.74
C HIS A 491 14.92 7.94 -46.51
N ALA A 492 15.35 9.14 -46.10
CA ALA A 492 16.46 9.85 -46.73
C ALA A 492 17.82 9.17 -46.50
N LEU A 493 18.02 8.53 -45.35
CA LEU A 493 19.25 7.87 -44.95
C LEU A 493 18.95 6.46 -44.39
N PRO A 494 18.77 5.45 -45.26
CA PRO A 494 18.37 4.10 -44.85
C PRO A 494 19.29 3.44 -43.82
N MET A 495 20.57 3.83 -43.76
CA MET A 495 21.53 3.32 -42.77
C MET A 495 21.16 3.64 -41.32
N LEU A 496 20.34 4.68 -41.07
CA LEU A 496 19.87 5.02 -39.72
C LEU A 496 19.01 3.91 -39.10
N ARG A 497 18.41 3.04 -39.93
CA ARG A 497 17.63 1.88 -39.46
C ARG A 497 18.49 0.84 -38.73
N CYS A 498 19.80 0.83 -38.98
CA CYS A 498 20.75 -0.11 -38.37
C CYS A 498 21.30 0.39 -37.02
N TYR A 499 20.93 1.59 -36.58
CA TYR A 499 21.36 2.14 -35.30
C TYR A 499 20.49 1.59 -34.17
N GLU A 500 21.08 0.96 -33.16
CA GLU A 500 20.36 0.54 -31.96
C GLU A 500 20.00 1.78 -31.12
N HIS A 501 18.70 2.04 -30.96
CA HIS A 501 18.24 3.13 -30.11
C HIS A 501 18.39 2.75 -28.62
N GLU A 502 18.98 3.64 -27.82
CA GLU A 502 19.12 3.49 -26.36
C GLU A 502 17.79 3.62 -25.59
N VAL A 503 16.66 3.69 -26.31
CA VAL A 503 15.32 3.70 -25.72
C VAL A 503 14.85 2.24 -25.55
N PRO A 504 14.58 1.77 -24.32
CA PRO A 504 14.11 0.41 -24.07
C PRO A 504 12.79 0.14 -24.81
N THR A 505 12.75 -0.96 -25.58
CA THR A 505 11.54 -1.45 -26.26
C THR A 505 10.53 -2.12 -25.33
N GLU A 506 10.88 -2.28 -24.05
CA GLU A 506 10.03 -2.83 -23.01
C GLU A 506 9.51 -1.70 -22.11
N VAL A 507 8.20 -1.43 -22.18
CA VAL A 507 7.45 -0.56 -21.26
C VAL A 507 6.69 -1.41 -20.24
#